data_AF-A0A0M1J4R7-F1
#
_entry.id   AF-A0A0M1J4R7-F1
#
_cell.length_a   1.000
_cell.length_b   1.000
_cell.length_c   1.000
_cell.angle_alpha   90.00
_cell.angle_beta   90.00
_cell.angle_gamma   90.00
#
_symmetry.space_group_name_H-M   'P 1'
#
loop_
_entity.id
_entity.type
_entity.pdbx_description
1 polymer ?
#
loop_
_entity_poly.entity_id
_entity_poly.type
_entity_poly.pdbx_seq_one_letter_code
_entity_poly.pdbx_strand_id
1 'polypeptide(L)'
;MSKQAAILITGANGGIGKALCSTFMEAEYFVIATDIEQQKCQCEAYLELNLADLINSKNQQQNFHEKVTQLLNHIDLKGIINNAAIQKLGSVEQI
;
A
#
# COMPACT_ATOMS: atom_id res chain seq x y z
N MET A 1 18.25 9.95 11.47
CA MET A 1 17.99 8.75 12.31
C MET A 1 17.35 7.71 11.40
N SER A 2 17.63 6.42 11.55
CA SER A 2 16.95 5.38 10.78
C SER A 2 15.53 5.17 11.33
N LYS A 3 14.52 5.18 10.46
CA LYS A 3 13.13 4.90 10.84
C LYS A 3 13.03 3.48 11.40
N GLN A 4 12.26 3.29 12.48
CA GLN A 4 12.14 1.99 13.18
C GLN A 4 10.77 1.33 13.03
N ALA A 5 9.77 2.07 12.51
CA ALA A 5 8.42 1.58 12.31
C ALA A 5 7.97 1.84 10.87
N ALA A 6 7.31 0.85 10.26
CA ALA A 6 6.77 0.92 8.92
C ALA A 6 5.24 0.81 8.92
N ILE A 7 4.63 1.42 7.90
CA ILE A 7 3.20 1.29 7.58
C ILE A 7 3.07 0.89 6.11
N LEU A 8 2.28 -0.14 5.84
CA LEU A 8 1.91 -0.56 4.49
C LEU A 8 0.55 0.04 4.12
N ILE A 9 0.46 0.77 3.02
CA ILE A 9 -0.77 1.46 2.58
C ILE A 9 -1.15 0.98 1.18
N THR A 10 -2.38 0.50 1.00
CA THR A 10 -2.92 0.13 -0.31
C THR A 10 -3.81 1.23 -0.89
N GLY A 11 -3.91 1.32 -2.22
CA GLY A 11 -4.67 2.38 -2.88
C GLY A 11 -4.03 3.75 -2.66
N ALA A 12 -2.70 3.78 -2.65
CA ALA A 12 -1.91 4.91 -2.23
C ALA A 12 -2.01 6.12 -3.18
N ASN A 13 -2.41 5.91 -4.44
CA ASN A 13 -2.56 7.00 -5.41
C ASN A 13 -3.90 7.75 -5.29
N GLY A 14 -4.88 7.18 -4.58
CA GLY A 14 -6.16 7.82 -4.30
C GLY A 14 -6.01 9.05 -3.41
N GLY A 15 -7.05 9.90 -3.35
CA GLY A 15 -7.01 11.15 -2.55
C GLY A 15 -6.69 10.89 -1.07
N ILE A 16 -7.39 9.93 -0.46
CA ILE A 16 -7.13 9.51 0.93
C ILE A 16 -5.76 8.81 1.04
N GLY A 17 -5.42 7.94 0.08
CA GLY A 17 -4.15 7.23 0.06
C GLY A 17 -2.94 8.17 0.10
N LYS A 18 -2.93 9.20 -0.75
CA LYS A 18 -1.88 10.22 -0.80
C LYS A 18 -1.75 10.96 0.53
N ALA A 19 -2.87 11.38 1.11
CA ALA A 19 -2.89 12.07 2.39
C ALA A 19 -2.33 11.19 3.52
N LEU A 20 -2.70 9.91 3.55
CA LEU A 20 -2.17 8.94 4.52
C LEU A 20 -0.66 8.78 4.35
N CYS A 21 -0.16 8.60 3.12
CA CYS A 21 1.27 8.44 2.88
C CYS A 21 2.07 9.65 3.36
N SER A 22 1.68 10.88 3.00
CA SER A 22 2.34 12.09 3.49
C SER A 22 2.27 12.21 5.02
N THR A 23 1.10 11.95 5.63
CA THR A 23 0.92 12.04 7.09
C THR A 23 1.83 11.06 7.85
N PHE A 24 1.94 9.81 7.40
CA PHE A 24 2.81 8.82 8.06
C PHE A 24 4.29 9.09 7.80
N MET A 25 4.66 9.61 6.63
CA MET A 25 6.02 10.05 6.37
C MET A 25 6.44 11.20 7.30
N GLU A 26 5.58 12.21 7.46
CA GLU A 26 5.79 13.35 8.37
C GLU A 26 5.89 12.91 9.84
N ALA A 27 5.18 11.84 10.20
CA ALA A 27 5.30 11.17 11.50
C ALA A 27 6.51 10.22 11.60
N GLU A 28 7.46 10.30 10.66
CA GLU A 28 8.71 9.53 10.64
C GLU A 28 8.54 7.99 10.51
N TYR A 29 7.41 7.52 9.97
CA TYR A 29 7.24 6.12 9.59
C TYR A 29 7.82 5.83 8.21
N PHE A 30 8.33 4.61 8.01
CA PHE A 30 8.73 4.11 6.70
C PHE A 30 7.47 3.67 5.96
N VAL A 31 7.06 4.42 4.94
CA VAL A 31 5.83 4.16 4.21
C VAL A 31 6.12 3.27 3.02
N ILE A 32 5.53 2.06 3.05
CA ILE A 32 5.45 1.17 1.89
C ILE A 32 4.07 1.39 1.27
N ALA A 33 4.03 1.92 0.06
CA ALA A 33 2.80 2.22 -0.66
C ALA A 33 2.55 1.22 -1.79
N THR A 34 1.28 0.91 -2.05
CA THR A 34 0.88 0.08 -3.19
C THR A 34 -0.35 0.64 -3.90
N ASP A 35 -0.37 0.49 -5.21
CA ASP A 35 -1.52 0.80 -6.07
C ASP A 35 -1.41 0.02 -7.39
N ILE A 36 -2.50 -0.06 -8.16
CA ILE A 36 -2.49 -0.71 -9.48
C ILE A 36 -1.79 0.15 -10.53
N GLU A 37 -1.73 1.47 -10.33
CA GLU A 37 -1.05 2.39 -11.22
C GLU A 37 0.41 2.63 -10.76
N GLN A 38 1.21 3.26 -11.62
CA GLN A 38 2.53 3.77 -11.27
C GLN A 38 2.47 4.80 -10.12
N GLN A 39 3.57 4.94 -9.38
CA GLN A 39 3.66 5.80 -8.20
C GLN A 39 3.29 7.27 -8.50
N LYS A 40 2.32 7.80 -7.77
CA LYS A 40 1.92 9.22 -7.76
C LYS A 40 1.88 9.82 -6.35
N CYS A 41 2.14 9.03 -5.31
CA CYS A 41 2.20 9.44 -3.91
C CYS A 41 3.65 9.58 -3.43
N GLN A 42 3.84 10.32 -2.34
CA GLN A 42 5.11 10.32 -1.60
C GLN A 42 5.19 9.07 -0.74
N CYS A 43 6.31 8.35 -0.78
CA CYS A 43 6.58 7.19 0.06
C CYS A 43 8.06 6.83 -0.06
N GLU A 44 8.60 6.08 0.91
CA GLU A 44 9.97 5.54 0.83
C GLU A 44 10.06 4.33 -0.08
N ALA A 45 9.02 3.51 -0.17
CA ALA A 45 8.97 2.35 -1.04
C ALA A 45 7.61 2.23 -1.71
N TYR A 46 7.62 1.81 -2.98
CA TYR A 46 6.42 1.66 -3.78
C TYR A 46 6.38 0.30 -4.47
N LEU A 47 5.24 -0.37 -4.43
CA LEU A 47 4.98 -1.61 -5.16
C LEU A 47 3.75 -1.42 -6.04
N GLU A 48 3.95 -1.39 -7.37
CA GLU A 48 2.85 -1.48 -8.33
C GLU A 48 2.25 -2.88 -8.24
N LEU A 49 0.98 -2.97 -7.88
CA LEU A 49 0.28 -4.20 -7.58
C LEU A 49 -1.23 -4.04 -7.80
N ASN A 50 -1.78 -4.90 -8.64
CA ASN A 50 -3.21 -5.18 -8.61
C ASN A 50 -3.52 -6.15 -7.45
N LEU A 51 -4.19 -5.66 -6.40
CA LEU A 51 -4.54 -6.49 -5.25
C LEU A 51 -5.42 -7.70 -5.61
N ALA A 52 -6.22 -7.61 -6.68
CA ALA A 52 -7.05 -8.74 -7.12
C ALA A 52 -6.20 -9.95 -7.55
N ASP A 53 -4.98 -9.71 -8.05
CA ASP A 53 -4.07 -10.77 -8.48
C ASP A 53 -3.52 -11.58 -7.29
N LEU A 54 -3.47 -10.96 -6.09
CA LEU A 54 -3.09 -11.67 -4.88
C LEU A 54 -4.12 -12.70 -4.45
N ILE A 55 -5.41 -12.48 -4.70
CA ILE A 55 -6.48 -13.38 -4.20
C ILE A 55 -6.36 -14.76 -4.85
N ASN A 56 -6.00 -14.82 -6.13
CA ASN A 56 -6.10 -16.02 -6.94
C ASN A 56 -4.76 -16.74 -7.17
N SER A 57 -3.64 -16.23 -6.63
CA SER A 57 -2.32 -16.78 -6.90
C SER A 57 -1.42 -16.82 -5.67
N LYS A 58 -1.13 -18.03 -5.18
CA LYS A 58 -0.15 -18.26 -4.10
C LYS A 58 1.24 -17.74 -4.44
N ASN A 59 1.62 -17.82 -5.72
CA ASN A 59 2.92 -17.30 -6.17
C ASN A 59 2.97 -15.77 -6.02
N GLN A 60 1.91 -15.06 -6.45
CA GLN A 60 1.84 -13.61 -6.29
C GLN A 60 1.81 -13.19 -4.82
N GLN A 61 1.08 -13.94 -3.97
CA GLN A 61 1.10 -13.73 -2.51
C GLN A 61 2.51 -13.86 -1.93
N GLN A 62 3.22 -14.93 -2.29
CA GLN A 62 4.58 -15.19 -1.82
C GLN A 62 5.55 -14.09 -2.32
N ASN A 63 5.50 -13.75 -3.60
CA ASN A 63 6.34 -12.69 -4.19
C ASN A 63 6.09 -11.33 -3.51
N PHE A 64 4.82 -10.98 -3.26
CA PHE A 64 4.48 -9.75 -2.56
C PHE A 64 5.01 -9.76 -1.11
N HIS A 65 4.80 -10.86 -0.40
CA HIS A 65 5.32 -11.04 0.96
C HIS A 65 6.84 -10.91 1.01
N GLU A 66 7.57 -11.55 0.09
CA GLU A 66 9.02 -11.47 -0.01
C GLU A 66 9.50 -10.03 -0.28
N LYS A 67 8.87 -9.34 -1.24
CA LYS A 67 9.19 -7.93 -1.53
C LYS A 67 8.96 -7.02 -0.32
N VAL A 68 7.80 -7.14 0.34
CA VAL A 68 7.51 -6.34 1.55
C VAL A 68 8.51 -6.66 2.66
N THR A 69 8.82 -7.93 2.89
CA THR A 69 9.80 -8.36 3.91
C THR A 69 11.20 -7.80 3.62
N GLN A 70 11.63 -7.81 2.36
CA GLN A 70 12.90 -7.21 1.94
C GLN A 70 12.91 -5.70 2.14
N LEU A 71 11.82 -5.00 1.82
CA LEU A 71 11.70 -3.56 2.03
C LEU A 71 11.72 -3.17 3.51
N LEU A 72 11.16 -4.02 4.38
CA LEU A 72 11.17 -3.77 5.82
C LEU A 72 12.59 -3.79 6.38
N ASN A 73 13.48 -4.66 5.93
CA ASN A 73 14.91 -4.66 6.31
C ASN A 73 15.20 -4.26 7.79
N HIS A 74 14.70 -5.04 8.74
CA HIS A 74 14.79 -4.80 10.20
C HIS A 74 13.94 -3.65 10.77
N ILE A 75 13.08 -3.02 9.96
CA ILE A 75 12.03 -2.09 10.38
C ILE A 75 10.78 -2.90 10.75
N ASP A 76 10.20 -2.62 11.91
CA ASP A 76 8.99 -3.29 12.35
C ASP A 76 7.76 -2.78 11.58
N LEU A 77 7.01 -3.67 10.92
CA LEU A 77 5.71 -3.32 10.37
C LEU A 77 4.70 -3.13 11.52
N LYS A 78 4.25 -1.89 11.76
CA LYS A 78 3.32 -1.56 12.85
C LYS A 78 1.87 -1.48 12.41
N GLY A 79 1.60 -1.38 11.12
CA GLY A 79 0.24 -1.27 10.60
C GLY A 79 0.14 -1.54 9.11
N ILE A 80 -1.04 -2.02 8.72
CA ILE A 80 -1.45 -2.17 7.33
C ILE A 80 -2.78 -1.41 7.16
N ILE A 81 -2.82 -0.47 6.24
CA ILE A 81 -4.01 0.30 5.93
C ILE A 81 -4.54 -0.16 4.57
N ASN A 82 -5.63 -0.91 4.59
CA ASN A 82 -6.28 -1.39 3.39
C ASN A 82 -7.23 -0.33 2.81
N ASN A 83 -6.68 0.71 2.19
CA ASN A 83 -7.44 1.82 1.61
C ASN A 83 -7.78 1.61 0.13
N ALA A 84 -7.21 0.60 -0.55
CA ALA A 84 -7.56 0.29 -1.93
C ALA A 84 -9.03 -0.09 -2.09
N ALA A 85 -9.73 0.59 -2.99
CA ALA A 85 -11.10 0.30 -3.36
C ALA A 85 -11.31 0.54 -4.86
N ILE A 86 -12.24 -0.22 -5.45
CA ILE A 86 -12.81 0.10 -6.76
C ILE A 86 -14.13 0.85 -6.53
N GLN A 87 -14.34 1.94 -7.26
CA GLN A 87 -15.61 2.64 -7.20
C GLN A 87 -16.57 2.04 -8.23
N LYS A 88 -17.71 1.52 -7.76
CA LYS A 88 -18.84 1.18 -8.62
C LYS A 88 -19.91 2.26 -8.45
N LEU A 89 -20.25 2.93 -9.55
CA LEU A 89 -21.26 3.99 -9.58
C LEU A 89 -22.46 3.50 -10.40
N GLY A 90 -23.66 3.67 -9.86
CA GLY A 90 -24.93 3.25 -10.46
C GLY A 90 -26.07 3.53 -9.48
N SER A 91 -27.32 3.36 -9.91
CA SER A 91 -28.43 3.28 -8.96
C SER A 91 -28.30 2.02 -8.11
N VAL A 92 -28.94 1.95 -6.93
CA VAL A 92 -28.86 0.75 -6.06
C VAL A 92 -29.31 -0.51 -6.80
N GLU A 93 -30.20 -0.36 -7.78
CA GLU A 93 -30.68 -1.46 -8.63
C GLU A 93 -29.64 -1.92 -9.67
N GLN A 94 -28.58 -1.14 -9.91
CA GLN A 94 -27.55 -1.34 -10.94
C GLN A 94 -26.19 -1.78 -10.37
N ILE A 95 -26.04 -1.87 -9.05
CA ILE A 95 -24.81 -2.28 -8.34
C ILE A 95 -25.05 -3.53 -7.50
#